data_AF-A0A2K2A1S6-F1
#
_entry.id   AF-A0A2K2A1S6-F1
#
_cell.length_a   1.000
_cell.length_b   1.000
_cell.length_c   1.000
_cell.angle_alpha   90.00
_cell.angle_beta   90.00
_cell.angle_gamma   90.00
#
_symmetry.space_group_name_H-M   'P 1'
#
loop_
_entity.id
_entity.type
_entity.pdbx_description
1 polymer ?
#
loop_
_entity_poly.entity_id
_entity_poly.type
_entity_poly.pdbx_seq_one_letter_code
_entity_poly.pdbx_strand_id
1 'polypeptide(L)'
;IVSEQQDVSETVIKKALAATEEDFLSLVKNQWLRKPHMASLGSCCLVVVICNGLLLYIANAGDSRAILGGADRGTREAASVQLSTEDNANIESVRDELWSLHPDDSQIVMHKFQGPYIGDAYLGMSELNQEPLQLKFRLPEPFHKPILSPELEILVRKLQPGDQILIFASDGLWEHLSNQEAVDIVQGIAKRLVKAVLQEAAKKREMRHMDLKEIDCTRDQETFS
;
A
#
# COMPACT_ATOMS: atom_id res chain seq x y z
N ILE A 1 -2.87 -18.56 -25.08
CA ILE A 1 -1.58 -17.94 -25.47
C ILE A 1 -0.99 -17.43 -24.17
N VAL A 2 -0.14 -18.25 -23.54
CA VAL A 2 0.60 -17.92 -22.32
C VAL A 2 2.05 -17.83 -22.76
N SER A 3 2.64 -16.63 -22.74
CA SER A 3 4.04 -16.41 -23.06
C SER A 3 4.84 -16.24 -21.78
N GLU A 4 5.87 -17.06 -21.61
CA GLU A 4 6.75 -17.22 -20.43
C GLU A 4 7.65 -16.02 -20.09
N GLN A 5 7.38 -14.82 -20.60
CA GLN A 5 8.09 -13.60 -20.22
C GLN A 5 7.11 -12.43 -20.26
N GLN A 6 6.33 -12.27 -19.19
CA GLN A 6 5.52 -11.07 -19.00
C GLN A 6 6.07 -10.35 -17.78
N ASP A 7 7.14 -9.57 -17.99
CA ASP A 7 7.61 -8.64 -16.99
C ASP A 7 6.44 -7.75 -16.58
N VAL A 8 6.15 -7.71 -15.28
CA VAL A 8 5.15 -6.80 -14.73
C VAL A 8 5.60 -5.38 -15.06
N SER A 9 4.65 -4.56 -15.52
CA SER A 9 4.88 -3.15 -15.79
C SER A 9 3.79 -2.31 -15.13
N GLU A 10 4.07 -1.03 -14.94
CA GLU A 10 3.08 -0.06 -14.44
C GLU A 10 1.77 -0.13 -15.23
N THR A 11 1.87 -0.25 -16.55
CA THR A 11 0.68 -0.31 -17.42
C THR A 11 -0.20 -1.54 -17.16
N VAL A 12 0.40 -2.67 -16.81
CA VAL A 12 -0.33 -3.91 -16.48
C VAL A 12 -1.05 -3.73 -15.15
N ILE A 13 -0.39 -3.14 -14.15
CA ILE A 13 -0.98 -2.88 -12.83
C ILE A 13 -2.15 -1.89 -12.97
N LYS A 14 -1.95 -0.76 -13.66
CA LYS A 14 -3.03 0.22 -13.92
C LYS A 14 -4.22 -0.41 -14.62
N LYS A 15 -3.99 -1.21 -15.67
CA LYS A 15 -5.07 -1.90 -16.39
C LYS A 15 -5.80 -2.91 -15.52
N ALA A 16 -5.10 -3.66 -14.67
CA ALA A 16 -5.73 -4.64 -13.80
C ALA A 16 -6.65 -3.97 -12.77
N LEU A 17 -6.19 -2.87 -12.15
CA LEU A 17 -7.01 -2.11 -11.20
C LEU A 17 -8.19 -1.41 -11.87
N ALA A 18 -7.97 -0.78 -13.03
CA ALA A 18 -9.04 -0.17 -13.81
C ALA A 18 -10.10 -1.19 -14.25
N ALA A 19 -9.70 -2.37 -14.71
CA ALA A 19 -10.63 -3.45 -15.08
C ALA A 19 -11.42 -3.95 -13.86
N THR A 20 -10.76 -4.07 -12.69
CA THR A 20 -11.43 -4.46 -11.44
C THR A 20 -12.51 -3.45 -11.05
N GLU A 21 -12.22 -2.16 -11.17
CA GLU A 21 -13.17 -1.09 -10.90
C GLU A 21 -14.33 -1.09 -11.91
N GLU A 22 -14.03 -1.20 -13.21
CA GLU A 22 -15.04 -1.26 -14.27
C GLU A 22 -16.02 -2.43 -14.08
N ASP A 23 -15.51 -3.61 -13.72
CA ASP A 23 -16.31 -4.80 -13.43
C ASP A 23 -17.19 -4.58 -12.20
N PHE A 24 -16.65 -3.96 -11.14
CA PHE A 24 -17.40 -3.64 -9.93
C PHE A 24 -18.53 -2.63 -10.22
N LEU A 25 -18.22 -1.53 -10.91
CA LEU A 25 -19.21 -0.51 -11.29
C LEU A 25 -20.30 -1.11 -12.19
N SER A 26 -19.92 -1.97 -13.12
CA SER A 26 -20.88 -2.69 -13.97
C SER A 26 -21.81 -3.59 -13.16
N LEU A 27 -21.27 -4.28 -12.15
CA LEU A 27 -22.07 -5.08 -11.22
C LEU A 27 -23.04 -4.21 -10.40
N VAL A 28 -22.59 -3.06 -9.88
CA VAL A 28 -23.44 -2.11 -9.14
C VAL A 28 -24.60 -1.64 -10.01
N LYS A 29 -24.33 -1.18 -11.24
CA LYS A 29 -25.38 -0.74 -12.19
C LYS A 29 -26.42 -1.85 -12.43
N ASN A 30 -25.96 -3.07 -12.68
CA ASN A 30 -26.83 -4.21 -12.97
C ASN A 30 -27.68 -4.63 -11.76
N GLN A 31 -27.20 -4.42 -10.53
CA GLN A 31 -27.90 -4.79 -9.30
C GLN A 31 -28.60 -3.61 -8.61
N TRP A 32 -28.57 -2.40 -9.19
CA TRP A 32 -28.96 -1.16 -8.52
C TRP A 32 -30.32 -1.22 -7.81
N LEU A 33 -31.36 -1.65 -8.53
CA LEU A 33 -32.72 -1.74 -7.99
C LEU A 33 -32.90 -2.85 -6.94
N ARG A 34 -32.03 -3.87 -6.94
CA ARG A 34 -32.11 -5.03 -6.04
C ARG A 34 -31.22 -4.88 -4.81
N LYS A 35 -30.05 -4.27 -4.96
CA LYS A 35 -29.00 -4.12 -3.95
C LYS A 35 -28.36 -2.73 -4.02
N PRO A 36 -29.12 -1.65 -3.73
CA PRO A 36 -28.61 -0.28 -3.83
C PRO A 36 -27.45 0.03 -2.88
N HIS A 37 -27.36 -0.69 -1.76
CA HIS A 37 -26.24 -0.56 -0.82
C HIS A 37 -24.88 -0.89 -1.44
N MET A 38 -24.83 -1.61 -2.56
CA MET A 38 -23.57 -1.89 -3.24
C MET A 38 -22.89 -0.63 -3.78
N ALA A 39 -23.66 0.43 -4.08
CA ALA A 39 -23.08 1.67 -4.57
C ALA A 39 -22.27 2.42 -3.51
N SER A 40 -22.49 2.16 -2.22
CA SER A 40 -21.75 2.75 -1.09
C SER A 40 -20.73 1.78 -0.48
N LEU A 41 -20.34 0.73 -1.23
CA LEU A 41 -19.26 -0.14 -0.83
C LEU A 41 -18.02 0.29 -1.59
N GLY A 42 -16.92 0.50 -0.86
CA GLY A 42 -15.60 0.72 -1.41
C GLY A 42 -14.51 0.09 -0.56
N SER A 43 -13.31 -0.01 -1.12
CA SER A 43 -12.11 -0.48 -0.43
C SER A 43 -10.87 0.26 -0.90
N CYS A 44 -9.95 0.54 0.03
CA CYS A 44 -8.58 0.89 -0.31
C CYS A 44 -7.88 -0.31 -0.96
N CYS A 45 -6.88 -0.04 -1.80
CA CYS A 45 -6.09 -1.05 -2.48
C CYS A 45 -4.61 -0.68 -2.45
N LEU A 46 -3.79 -1.52 -1.83
CA LEU A 46 -2.33 -1.42 -1.88
C LEU A 46 -1.78 -2.67 -2.55
N VAL A 47 -1.15 -2.47 -3.70
CA VAL A 47 -0.52 -3.53 -4.50
C VAL A 47 0.98 -3.40 -4.41
N VAL A 48 1.64 -4.49 -4.03
CA VAL A 48 3.09 -4.60 -3.94
C VAL A 48 3.54 -5.77 -4.81
N VAL A 49 4.39 -5.52 -5.79
CA VAL A 49 4.94 -6.56 -6.67
C VAL A 49 6.46 -6.52 -6.64
N ILE A 50 7.07 -7.69 -6.42
CA ILE A 50 8.53 -7.88 -6.51
C ILE A 50 8.82 -8.77 -7.71
N CYS A 51 9.49 -8.21 -8.72
CA CYS A 51 9.88 -8.89 -9.95
C CYS A 51 11.37 -9.21 -9.94
N ASN A 52 11.71 -10.44 -10.34
CA ASN A 52 13.09 -10.91 -10.48
C ASN A 52 13.96 -10.68 -9.21
N GLY A 53 13.32 -10.62 -8.04
CA GLY A 53 13.96 -10.38 -6.74
C GLY A 53 14.56 -8.98 -6.56
N LEU A 54 14.43 -8.08 -7.53
CA LEU A 54 15.14 -6.80 -7.54
C LEU A 54 14.25 -5.59 -7.84
N LEU A 55 13.19 -5.73 -8.62
CA LEU A 55 12.36 -4.61 -9.04
C LEU A 55 11.06 -4.61 -8.23
N LEU A 56 10.82 -3.52 -7.50
CA LEU A 56 9.67 -3.31 -6.63
C LEU A 56 8.71 -2.34 -7.31
N TYR A 57 7.44 -2.74 -7.41
CA TYR A 57 6.32 -1.90 -7.80
C TYR A 57 5.40 -1.71 -6.61
N ILE A 58 5.00 -0.47 -6.35
CA ILE A 58 4.01 -0.13 -5.33
C ILE A 58 2.96 0.75 -5.97
N ALA A 59 1.72 0.30 -5.94
CA ALA A 59 0.55 1.02 -6.38
C ALA A 59 -0.37 1.15 -5.17
N ASN A 60 -0.64 2.38 -4.74
CA ASN A 60 -1.51 2.64 -3.60
C ASN A 60 -2.71 3.47 -4.03
N ALA A 61 -3.84 3.13 -3.45
CA ALA A 61 -5.14 3.61 -3.86
C ALA A 61 -5.99 3.72 -2.58
N GLY A 62 -5.91 4.87 -1.91
CA GLY A 62 -6.47 5.09 -0.56
C GLY A 62 -5.40 5.34 0.51
N ASP A 63 -5.71 5.03 1.76
CA ASP A 63 -4.92 5.40 2.96
C ASP A 63 -4.08 4.26 3.55
N SER A 64 -3.97 3.14 2.83
CA SER A 64 -2.97 2.13 3.14
C SER A 64 -1.57 2.67 2.88
N ARG A 65 -0.57 2.10 3.56
CA ARG A 65 0.83 2.57 3.42
C ARG A 65 1.81 1.41 3.34
N ALA A 66 2.79 1.57 2.44
CA ALA A 66 3.98 0.74 2.35
C ALA A 66 5.24 1.53 2.76
N ILE A 67 6.10 0.91 3.56
CA ILE A 67 7.39 1.48 4.00
C ILE A 67 8.51 0.45 3.85
N LEU A 68 9.72 0.94 3.58
CA LEU A 68 10.96 0.18 3.54
C LEU A 68 11.77 0.46 4.80
N GLY A 69 12.16 -0.59 5.51
CA GLY A 69 13.17 -0.56 6.56
C GLY A 69 14.51 -1.03 6.02
N GLY A 70 15.57 -0.25 6.25
CA GLY A 70 16.92 -0.60 5.83
C GLY A 70 17.98 -0.07 6.78
N ALA A 71 19.20 -0.57 6.66
CA ALA A 71 20.34 0.04 7.35
C ALA A 71 20.77 1.28 6.56
N ASP A 72 20.84 2.42 7.22
CA ASP A 72 21.50 3.58 6.66
C ASP A 72 23.02 3.30 6.54
N ARG A 73 23.63 3.66 5.42
CA ARG A 73 25.03 3.30 5.10
C ARG A 73 26.07 4.03 5.95
N GLY A 74 25.66 4.83 6.94
CA GLY A 74 26.56 5.54 7.86
C GLY A 74 26.22 5.39 9.35
N THR A 75 25.05 4.84 9.70
CA THR A 75 24.58 4.74 11.09
C THR A 75 24.17 3.31 11.43
N ARG A 76 24.24 2.94 12.72
CA ARG A 76 23.80 1.62 13.20
C ARG A 76 22.27 1.52 13.33
N GLU A 77 21.56 2.59 13.05
CA GLU A 77 20.11 2.69 13.20
C GLU A 77 19.41 2.34 11.89
N ALA A 78 18.27 1.66 12.02
CA ALA A 78 17.44 1.37 10.86
C ALA A 78 16.75 2.66 10.43
N ALA A 79 16.77 2.98 9.15
CA ALA A 79 15.99 4.06 8.58
C ALA A 79 14.68 3.50 8.00
N SER A 80 13.59 4.23 8.20
CA SER A 80 12.31 3.99 7.52
C SER A 80 12.14 4.95 6.34
N VAL A 81 11.71 4.42 5.20
CA VAL A 81 11.41 5.19 3.99
C VAL A 81 9.99 4.86 3.54
N GLN A 82 9.11 5.86 3.48
CA GLN A 82 7.77 5.67 2.94
C GLN A 82 7.81 5.51 1.42
N LEU A 83 7.08 4.52 0.91
CA LEU A 83 7.08 4.12 -0.49
C LEU A 83 5.74 4.38 -1.20
N SER A 84 4.71 4.81 -0.49
CA SER A 84 3.41 5.14 -1.05
C SER A 84 2.94 6.51 -0.57
N THR A 85 2.31 7.26 -1.45
CA THR A 85 1.47 8.41 -1.14
C THR A 85 0.12 7.92 -0.61
N GLU A 86 -0.49 8.65 0.32
CA GLU A 86 -1.79 8.31 0.90
C GLU A 86 -2.86 9.26 0.37
N ASP A 87 -3.95 8.69 -0.13
CA ASP A 87 -5.11 9.45 -0.60
C ASP A 87 -6.10 9.61 0.54
N ASN A 88 -5.79 10.52 1.47
CA ASN A 88 -6.59 10.77 2.66
C ASN A 88 -6.94 12.25 2.78
N ALA A 89 -8.23 12.59 2.83
CA ALA A 89 -8.68 13.99 2.98
C ALA A 89 -8.31 14.62 4.34
N ASN A 90 -7.76 13.87 5.30
CA ASN A 90 -7.12 14.46 6.47
C ASN A 90 -5.77 15.15 6.13
N ILE A 91 -5.18 14.83 4.97
CA ILE A 91 -3.93 15.41 4.49
C ILE A 91 -4.24 16.72 3.75
N GLU A 92 -3.53 17.80 4.11
CA GLU A 92 -3.74 19.14 3.54
C GLU A 92 -3.50 19.19 2.02
N SER A 93 -2.42 18.59 1.53
CA SER A 93 -2.13 18.57 0.09
C SER A 93 -3.22 17.87 -0.73
N VAL A 94 -3.78 16.77 -0.22
CA VAL A 94 -4.90 16.05 -0.86
C VAL A 94 -6.16 16.93 -0.85
N ARG A 95 -6.41 17.66 0.24
CA ARG A 95 -7.53 18.64 0.28
C ARG A 95 -7.32 19.74 -0.75
N ASP A 96 -6.13 20.33 -0.84
CA ASP A 96 -5.84 21.40 -1.80
C ASP A 96 -6.02 20.93 -3.24
N GLU A 97 -5.59 19.71 -3.55
CA GLU A 97 -5.80 19.08 -4.86
C GLU A 97 -7.30 18.90 -5.16
N LEU A 98 -8.06 18.34 -4.22
CA LEU A 98 -9.52 18.18 -4.36
C LEU A 98 -10.23 19.51 -4.61
N TRP A 99 -9.83 20.58 -3.90
CA TRP A 99 -10.36 21.93 -4.12
C TRP A 99 -10.03 22.45 -5.52
N SER A 100 -8.83 22.19 -6.02
CA SER A 100 -8.43 22.60 -7.37
C SER A 100 -9.19 21.86 -8.46
N LEU A 101 -9.54 20.59 -8.25
CA LEU A 101 -10.30 19.78 -9.21
C LEU A 101 -11.80 20.14 -9.22
N HIS A 102 -12.32 20.61 -8.08
CA HIS A 102 -13.73 20.92 -7.85
C HIS A 102 -13.95 22.36 -7.35
N PRO A 103 -13.56 23.41 -8.11
CA PRO A 103 -13.64 24.79 -7.66
C PRO A 103 -15.07 25.29 -7.41
N ASP A 104 -16.07 24.62 -8.00
CA ASP A 104 -17.49 24.95 -7.88
C ASP A 104 -18.19 24.19 -6.75
N ASP A 105 -17.51 23.26 -6.06
CA ASP A 105 -18.07 22.45 -4.97
C ASP A 105 -17.43 22.84 -3.63
N SER A 106 -18.07 23.79 -2.94
CA SER A 106 -17.61 24.29 -1.65
C SER A 106 -17.67 23.25 -0.51
N GLN A 107 -18.30 22.10 -0.73
CA GLN A 107 -18.48 21.06 0.28
C GLN A 107 -17.61 19.81 0.03
N ILE A 108 -16.76 19.82 -1.00
CA ILE A 108 -15.95 18.69 -1.46
C ILE A 108 -15.05 18.09 -0.37
N VAL A 109 -14.60 18.88 0.61
CA VAL A 109 -13.77 18.39 1.75
C VAL A 109 -14.55 18.25 3.06
N MET A 110 -15.72 18.89 3.16
CA MET A 110 -16.57 18.85 4.37
C MET A 110 -17.25 17.50 4.55
N HIS A 111 -17.51 16.81 3.43
CA HIS A 111 -17.89 15.42 3.44
C HIS A 111 -16.62 14.61 3.71
N LYS A 112 -16.65 13.76 4.74
CA LYS A 112 -15.54 12.92 5.20
C LYS A 112 -15.12 11.90 4.14
N PHE A 113 -14.53 12.35 3.03
CA PHE A 113 -14.11 11.49 1.95
C PHE A 113 -12.72 10.95 2.27
N GLN A 114 -12.70 9.84 2.99
CA GLN A 114 -11.58 8.90 2.89
C GLN A 114 -11.92 8.04 1.68
N GLY A 115 -11.60 8.52 0.48
CA GLY A 115 -12.07 7.91 -0.75
C GLY A 115 -11.35 6.57 -1.00
N PRO A 116 -12.01 5.41 -0.89
CA PRO A 116 -11.45 4.20 -1.45
C PRO A 116 -11.39 4.34 -2.97
N TYR A 117 -10.27 3.93 -3.56
CA TYR A 117 -10.06 4.01 -5.00
C TYR A 117 -10.89 3.00 -5.80
N ILE A 118 -11.31 1.89 -5.17
CA ILE A 118 -12.21 0.90 -5.77
C ILE A 118 -13.57 0.97 -5.09
N GLY A 119 -14.62 1.15 -5.88
CA GLY A 119 -16.00 1.22 -5.45
C GLY A 119 -16.47 2.64 -5.13
N ASP A 120 -17.32 2.76 -4.10
CA ASP A 120 -18.06 3.99 -3.80
C ASP A 120 -18.66 4.64 -5.04
N ALA A 121 -19.31 3.79 -5.85
CA ALA A 121 -19.91 4.15 -7.13
C ALA A 121 -20.84 5.37 -7.04
N TYR A 122 -21.46 5.61 -5.89
CA TYR A 122 -22.31 6.79 -5.66
C TYR A 122 -21.56 8.13 -5.71
N LEU A 123 -20.22 8.12 -5.57
CA LEU A 123 -19.34 9.30 -5.69
C LEU A 123 -18.74 9.43 -7.10
N GLY A 124 -18.65 8.33 -7.84
CA GLY A 124 -18.22 8.32 -9.24
C GLY A 124 -19.35 8.52 -10.25
N MET A 125 -20.59 8.22 -9.84
CA MET A 125 -21.76 8.20 -10.72
C MET A 125 -22.93 8.99 -10.13
N SER A 126 -23.17 10.18 -10.67
CA SER A 126 -24.25 11.06 -10.21
C SER A 126 -25.63 10.41 -10.27
N GLU A 127 -25.85 9.45 -11.19
CA GLU A 127 -27.11 8.72 -11.35
C GLU A 127 -27.38 7.74 -10.19
N LEU A 128 -26.39 7.43 -9.37
CA LEU A 128 -26.54 6.58 -8.19
C LEU A 128 -26.77 7.40 -6.91
N ASN A 129 -26.58 8.72 -6.95
CA ASN A 129 -26.83 9.61 -5.82
C ASN A 129 -28.33 9.95 -5.65
N GLN A 130 -29.17 8.92 -5.61
CA GLN A 130 -30.63 9.04 -5.52
C GLN A 130 -31.27 7.79 -4.89
N GLU A 131 -32.58 7.80 -4.69
CA GLU A 131 -33.29 6.59 -4.24
C GLU A 131 -33.10 5.44 -5.25
N PRO A 132 -32.83 4.20 -4.79
CA PRO A 132 -33.05 3.70 -3.44
C PRO A 132 -31.81 3.70 -2.50
N LEU A 133 -30.79 4.53 -2.77
CA LEU A 133 -29.67 4.71 -1.84
C LEU A 133 -30.14 5.27 -0.49
N GLN A 134 -29.55 4.76 0.60
CA GLN A 134 -29.83 5.27 1.93
C GLN A 134 -29.44 6.75 2.02
N LEU A 135 -30.27 7.56 2.68
CA LEU A 135 -30.10 9.01 2.78
C LEU A 135 -28.72 9.42 3.33
N LYS A 136 -28.12 8.62 4.22
CA LYS A 136 -26.80 8.88 4.81
C LYS A 136 -25.64 8.85 3.81
N PHE A 137 -25.84 8.22 2.64
CA PHE A 137 -24.86 8.17 1.56
C PHE A 137 -25.26 9.08 0.39
N ARG A 138 -26.38 9.79 0.49
CA ARG A 138 -26.77 10.73 -0.57
C ARG A 138 -26.12 12.08 -0.34
N LEU A 139 -25.40 12.57 -1.34
CA LEU A 139 -24.87 13.93 -1.31
C LEU A 139 -26.02 14.93 -1.49
N PRO A 140 -26.07 16.01 -0.70
CA PRO A 140 -27.15 17.00 -0.78
C PRO A 140 -27.23 17.73 -2.11
N GLU A 141 -26.07 17.98 -2.73
CA GLU A 141 -25.94 18.73 -3.97
C GLU A 141 -25.59 17.79 -5.14
N PRO A 142 -26.18 17.99 -6.34
CA PRO A 142 -25.77 17.26 -7.54
C PRO A 142 -24.33 17.61 -7.93
N PHE A 143 -23.57 16.58 -8.33
CA PHE A 143 -22.23 16.76 -8.88
C PHE A 143 -22.21 16.34 -10.36
N HIS A 144 -21.40 17.03 -11.16
CA HIS A 144 -21.29 16.79 -12.60
C HIS A 144 -19.96 16.14 -13.01
N LYS A 145 -19.03 16.00 -12.08
CA LYS A 145 -17.73 15.31 -12.27
C LYS A 145 -17.57 14.26 -11.17
N PRO A 146 -16.98 13.08 -11.47
CA PRO A 146 -16.61 12.11 -10.44
C PRO A 146 -15.81 12.79 -9.33
N ILE A 147 -16.21 12.57 -8.08
CA ILE A 147 -15.54 13.15 -6.90
C ILE A 147 -14.20 12.45 -6.62
N LEU A 148 -14.10 11.17 -7.00
CA LEU A 148 -12.89 10.37 -6.86
C LEU A 148 -12.04 10.48 -8.14
N SER A 149 -10.75 10.77 -7.98
CA SER A 149 -9.78 10.76 -9.07
C SER A 149 -9.35 9.31 -9.38
N PRO A 150 -9.41 8.87 -10.63
CA PRO A 150 -8.94 7.55 -11.03
C PRO A 150 -7.42 7.51 -11.26
N GLU A 151 -6.66 8.54 -10.89
CA GLU A 151 -5.22 8.55 -11.17
C GLU A 151 -4.43 7.81 -10.10
N LEU A 152 -4.00 6.58 -10.42
CA LEU A 152 -3.16 5.77 -9.57
C LEU A 152 -1.68 6.14 -9.75
N GLU A 153 -1.05 6.59 -8.68
CA GLU A 153 0.40 6.73 -8.63
C GLU A 153 1.06 5.36 -8.40
N ILE A 154 2.06 5.04 -9.22
CA ILE A 154 2.84 3.80 -9.08
C ILE A 154 4.30 4.17 -8.88
N LEU A 155 4.84 3.79 -7.72
CA LEU A 155 6.27 3.85 -7.47
C LEU A 155 6.95 2.60 -8.07
N VAL A 156 7.98 2.83 -8.88
CA VAL A 156 8.89 1.79 -9.35
C VAL A 156 10.28 2.03 -8.78
N ARG A 157 10.82 1.06 -8.06
CA ARG A 157 12.11 1.16 -7.39
C ARG A 157 12.90 -0.13 -7.52
N LYS A 158 14.22 -0.02 -7.74
CA LYS A 158 15.13 -1.16 -7.61
C LYS A 158 15.55 -1.35 -6.15
N LEU A 159 15.29 -2.52 -5.59
CA LEU A 159 15.75 -2.92 -4.27
C LEU A 159 17.28 -2.89 -4.19
N GLN A 160 17.77 -2.39 -3.08
CA GLN A 160 19.19 -2.28 -2.76
C GLN A 160 19.57 -3.32 -1.71
N PRO A 161 20.84 -3.75 -1.63
CA PRO A 161 21.29 -4.68 -0.59
C PRO A 161 21.07 -4.20 0.86
N GLY A 162 20.90 -2.89 1.07
CA GLY A 162 20.61 -2.30 2.38
C GLY A 162 19.14 -2.32 2.77
N ASP A 163 18.24 -2.59 1.81
CA ASP A 163 16.80 -2.69 2.02
C ASP A 163 16.53 -4.07 2.65
N GLN A 164 16.10 -4.10 3.92
CA GLN A 164 16.04 -5.33 4.72
C GLN A 164 14.61 -5.79 4.97
N ILE A 165 13.67 -4.86 5.09
CA ILE A 165 12.31 -5.12 5.54
C ILE A 165 11.36 -4.28 4.68
N LEU A 166 10.31 -4.90 4.18
CA LEU A 166 9.18 -4.20 3.56
C LEU A 166 7.96 -4.41 4.46
N ILE A 167 7.34 -3.32 4.91
CA ILE A 167 6.15 -3.34 5.76
C ILE A 167 5.03 -2.66 5.00
N PHE A 168 3.88 -3.29 4.92
CA PHE A 168 2.67 -2.70 4.36
C PHE A 168 1.49 -3.05 5.27
N ALA A 169 0.62 -2.08 5.49
CA ALA A 169 -0.57 -2.25 6.32
C ALA A 169 -1.63 -1.21 5.95
N SER A 170 -2.86 -1.41 6.44
CA SER A 170 -3.92 -0.41 6.38
C SER A 170 -3.72 0.68 7.44
N ASP A 171 -4.48 1.76 7.30
CA ASP A 171 -4.64 2.86 8.26
C ASP A 171 -4.73 2.41 9.73
N GLY A 172 -5.45 1.33 10.04
CA GLY A 172 -5.61 0.82 11.41
C GLY A 172 -4.29 0.46 12.12
N LEU A 173 -3.18 0.27 11.40
CA LEU A 173 -1.84 0.23 12.01
C LEU A 173 -1.22 1.64 12.10
N TRP A 174 -1.28 2.40 11.00
CA TRP A 174 -0.58 3.67 10.82
C TRP A 174 -1.19 4.83 11.62
N GLU A 175 -2.43 4.69 12.10
CA GLU A 175 -3.04 5.58 13.09
C GLU A 175 -2.38 5.47 14.47
N HIS A 176 -1.64 4.39 14.74
CA HIS A 176 -1.08 4.09 16.06
C HIS A 176 0.44 4.02 16.09
N LEU A 177 1.09 3.79 14.95
CA LEU A 177 2.54 3.65 14.85
C LEU A 177 3.10 4.54 13.76
N SER A 178 4.19 5.24 14.10
CA SER A 178 5.02 5.88 13.10
C SER A 178 5.77 4.83 12.26
N ASN A 179 6.22 5.27 11.07
CA ASN A 179 7.01 4.41 10.18
C ASN A 179 8.26 3.85 10.89
N GLN A 180 8.91 4.66 11.72
CA GLN A 180 10.13 4.27 12.42
C GLN A 180 9.85 3.26 13.53
N GLU A 181 8.81 3.48 14.34
CA GLU A 181 8.43 2.53 15.40
C GLU A 181 8.11 1.15 14.81
N ALA A 182 7.40 1.10 13.68
CA ALA A 182 7.09 -0.16 12.99
C ALA A 182 8.38 -0.89 12.56
N VAL A 183 9.34 -0.18 11.96
CA VAL A 183 10.64 -0.75 11.57
C VAL A 183 11.42 -1.25 12.78
N ASP A 184 11.48 -0.47 13.86
CA ASP A 184 12.23 -0.81 15.07
C ASP A 184 11.66 -2.08 15.74
N ILE A 185 10.33 -2.20 15.81
CA ILE A 185 9.65 -3.39 16.35
C ILE A 185 10.00 -4.63 15.53
N VAL A 186 9.82 -4.57 14.20
CA VAL A 186 10.07 -5.73 13.32
C VAL A 186 11.55 -6.12 13.37
N GLN A 187 12.46 -5.14 13.33
CA GLN A 187 13.89 -5.40 13.41
C GLN A 187 14.29 -5.99 14.77
N GLY A 188 13.67 -5.54 15.87
CA GLY A 188 13.86 -6.10 17.21
C GLY A 188 13.40 -7.56 17.32
N ILE A 189 12.30 -7.94 16.67
CA ILE A 189 11.83 -9.32 16.59
C ILE A 189 12.82 -10.17 15.78
N ALA A 190 13.22 -9.71 14.59
CA ALA A 190 14.17 -10.42 13.73
C ALA A 190 15.52 -10.67 14.44
N LYS A 191 16.08 -9.65 15.10
CA LYS A 191 17.32 -9.75 15.89
C LYS A 191 17.21 -10.80 17.00
N ARG A 192 16.08 -10.85 17.72
CA ARG A 192 15.84 -11.85 18.78
C ARG A 192 15.75 -13.27 18.22
N LEU A 193 15.08 -13.44 17.09
CA LEU A 193 14.95 -14.74 16.42
C LEU A 193 16.31 -15.28 15.97
N VAL A 194 17.11 -14.45 15.29
CA VAL A 194 18.47 -14.82 14.85
C VAL A 194 19.33 -15.23 16.04
N LYS A 195 19.28 -14.46 17.14
CA LYS A 195 20.01 -14.79 18.37
C LYS A 195 19.58 -16.15 18.94
N ALA A 196 18.28 -16.44 18.98
CA ALA A 196 17.77 -17.70 19.49
C ALA A 196 18.22 -18.90 18.61
N VAL A 197 18.16 -18.75 17.29
CA VAL A 197 18.61 -19.78 16.34
C VAL A 197 20.11 -20.06 16.49
N LEU A 198 20.94 -19.02 16.57
CA LEU A 198 22.39 -19.17 16.79
C LEU A 198 22.72 -19.87 18.10
N GLN A 199 21.98 -19.56 19.18
CA GLN A 199 22.16 -20.23 20.47
C GLN A 199 21.78 -21.71 20.40
N GLU A 200 20.70 -22.06 19.71
CA GLU A 200 20.28 -23.46 19.55
C GLU A 200 21.25 -24.25 18.65
N ALA A 201 21.74 -23.63 17.57
CA ALA A 201 22.76 -24.22 16.71
C ALA A 201 24.08 -24.46 17.45
N ALA A 202 24.49 -23.53 18.34
CA ALA A 202 25.67 -23.68 19.19
C ALA A 202 25.57 -24.89 20.11
N LYS A 203 24.42 -25.03 20.80
CA LYS A 203 24.15 -26.16 21.68
C LYS A 203 24.23 -27.50 20.95
N LYS A 204 23.61 -27.60 19.76
CA LYS A 204 23.59 -28.83 18.95
C LYS A 204 24.96 -29.25 18.43
N ARG A 205 25.90 -28.30 18.28
CA ARG A 205 27.26 -28.56 17.80
C ARG A 205 28.29 -28.70 18.92
N GLU A 206 27.87 -28.67 20.19
CA GLU A 206 28.77 -28.62 21.37
C GLU A 206 29.78 -27.46 21.32
N MET A 207 29.44 -26.38 20.62
CA MET A 207 30.30 -25.20 20.43
C MET A 207 29.80 -24.01 21.23
N ARG A 208 30.70 -23.08 21.59
CA ARG A 208 30.27 -21.82 22.24
C ARG A 208 29.72 -20.87 21.19
N HIS A 209 28.72 -20.08 21.57
CA HIS A 209 28.08 -19.08 20.68
C HIS A 209 29.06 -18.08 20.04
N MET A 210 30.23 -17.83 20.65
CA MET A 210 31.27 -16.98 20.07
C MET A 210 31.97 -17.63 18.86
N ASP A 211 32.19 -18.95 18.91
CA ASP A 211 32.95 -19.70 17.89
C ASP A 211 32.14 -19.85 16.57
N LEU A 212 30.81 -19.67 16.62
CA LEU A 212 29.92 -19.67 15.45
C LEU A 212 29.96 -18.37 14.65
N LYS A 213 30.19 -17.23 15.30
CA LYS A 213 30.29 -15.94 14.60
C LYS A 213 31.55 -15.84 13.74
N GLU A 214 32.62 -16.56 14.10
CA GLU A 214 33.86 -16.60 13.32
C GLU A 214 33.75 -17.48 12.06
N ILE A 215 32.85 -18.47 12.05
CA ILE A 215 32.62 -19.36 10.91
C ILE A 215 31.88 -18.65 9.76
N ASP A 216 30.96 -17.73 10.08
CA ASP A 216 30.31 -16.90 9.05
C ASP A 216 31.29 -15.89 8.45
N CYS A 217 32.18 -15.28 9.25
CA CYS A 217 33.21 -14.36 8.75
C CYS A 217 34.26 -15.02 7.84
N THR A 218 34.46 -16.34 7.93
CA THR A 218 35.45 -17.07 7.10
C THR A 218 34.88 -17.55 5.76
N ARG A 219 33.56 -17.74 5.64
CA ARG A 219 32.93 -18.15 4.37
C ARG A 219 32.81 -17.03 3.34
N ASP A 220 32.80 -15.78 3.77
CA ASP A 220 32.77 -14.62 2.86
C ASP A 220 34.13 -14.34 2.18
N GLN A 221 35.21 -15.05 2.54
CA GLN A 221 36.52 -14.91 1.91
C GLN A 221 36.87 -16.01 0.88
N GLU A 222 36.12 -17.11 0.79
CA GLU A 222 36.46 -18.24 -0.09
C GLU A 222 35.69 -18.30 -1.43
N THR A 223 34.90 -17.27 -1.78
CA THR A 223 34.17 -17.23 -3.07
C THR A 223 34.73 -16.26 -4.12
N PHE A 224 35.93 -15.72 -3.91
CA PHE A 224 36.70 -15.02 -4.96
C PHE A 224 38.10 -15.61 -5.07
N SER A 225 38.24 -16.71 -5.80
CA SER A 225 39.46 -17.14 -6.49
C SER A 225 39.09 -17.98 -7.71
#